data_AF-A0A4V6N7S3-F1
#
_entry.id   AF-A0A4V6N7S3-F1
#
_cell.length_a   1.000
_cell.length_b   1.000
_cell.length_c   1.000
_cell.angle_alpha   90.00
_cell.angle_beta   90.00
_cell.angle_gamma   90.00
#
_symmetry.space_group_name_H-M   'P 1'
#
loop_
_entity.id
_entity.type
_entity.pdbx_description
1 polymer ?
#
loop_
_entity_poly.entity_id
_entity_poly.type
_entity_poly.pdbx_seq_one_letter_code
_entity_poly.pdbx_strand_id
1 'polypeptide(L)'
;MRGKRYRIGIDVGLNSVGLAAVEVSDENSPVRLLNAQSVIHDGGVDPQKNKEAITRKNMSGVARRTRRMRRRKRERLHKLDMLLGKFGYPVIEPESLDKPFEEWHVRAELATRYIEDDELRRESISIALRHMARHRGWRNPYRQVDSLISDNPYSKQYGELKEKALLDQG
;
A
#
# COMPACT_ATOMS: atom_id res chain seq x y z
N MET A 1 7.09 0.66 -61.55
CA MET A 1 8.01 1.54 -60.78
C MET A 1 9.03 0.66 -60.09
N ARG A 2 10.33 0.91 -60.25
CA ARG A 2 11.39 0.22 -59.51
C ARG A 2 11.38 0.76 -58.08
N GLY A 3 11.30 -0.12 -57.07
CA GLY A 3 11.36 0.29 -55.67
C GLY A 3 12.69 0.99 -55.35
N LYS A 4 12.65 2.06 -54.56
CA LYS A 4 13.87 2.74 -54.10
C LYS A 4 14.58 1.87 -53.07
N ARG A 5 15.90 1.70 -53.21
CA ARG A 5 16.72 1.15 -52.11
C ARG A 5 17.06 2.24 -51.11
N TYR A 6 16.91 1.93 -49.84
CA TYR A 6 17.25 2.84 -48.76
C TYR A 6 17.73 2.07 -47.53
N ARG A 7 18.48 2.75 -46.66
CA ARG A 7 18.90 2.27 -45.35
C ARG A 7 18.19 3.07 -44.26
N ILE A 8 17.90 2.43 -43.13
CA ILE A 8 17.29 3.07 -41.96
C ILE A 8 18.34 3.15 -40.84
N GLY A 9 18.51 4.36 -40.29
CA GLY A 9 19.20 4.58 -39.02
C GLY A 9 18.18 4.84 -37.92
N ILE A 10 18.32 4.15 -36.79
CA ILE A 10 17.51 4.36 -35.59
C ILE A 10 18.45 4.61 -34.43
N ASP A 11 18.39 5.79 -33.85
CA ASP A 11 19.14 6.18 -32.65
C ASP A 11 18.17 6.30 -31.46
N VAL A 12 18.39 5.51 -30.40
CA VAL A 12 17.45 5.43 -29.26
C VAL A 12 18.09 6.08 -28.04
N GLY A 13 17.61 7.28 -27.72
CA GLY A 13 17.94 8.02 -26.50
C GLY A 13 16.92 7.81 -25.38
N LEU A 14 17.20 8.36 -24.19
CA LEU A 14 16.35 8.21 -23.01
C LEU A 14 14.95 8.81 -23.19
N ASN A 15 14.85 9.95 -23.88
CA ASN A 15 13.63 10.71 -24.11
C ASN A 15 13.42 11.07 -25.58
N SER A 16 14.12 10.39 -26.47
CA SER A 16 14.09 10.68 -27.90
C SER A 16 14.43 9.48 -28.74
N VAL A 17 13.88 9.41 -29.95
CA VAL A 17 14.29 8.45 -30.98
C VAL A 17 14.59 9.22 -32.27
N GLY A 18 15.83 9.16 -32.73
CA GLY A 18 16.24 9.63 -34.04
C GLY A 18 15.91 8.59 -35.10
N LEU A 19 15.19 8.99 -36.15
CA LEU A 19 14.80 8.13 -37.27
C LEU A 19 15.34 8.76 -38.56
N ALA A 20 16.16 8.04 -39.30
CA ALA A 20 16.66 8.48 -40.59
C ALA A 20 16.43 7.39 -41.65
N ALA A 21 15.96 7.79 -42.83
CA ALA A 21 15.90 6.93 -44.00
C ALA A 21 16.71 7.59 -45.13
N VAL A 22 17.72 6.88 -45.64
CA VAL A 22 18.66 7.39 -46.65
C VAL A 22 18.58 6.50 -47.88
N GLU A 23 18.23 7.08 -49.04
CA GLU A 23 18.29 6.42 -50.35
C GLU A 23 19.74 6.05 -50.66
N VAL A 24 19.97 4.82 -51.14
CA VAL A 24 21.31 4.31 -51.49
C VAL A 24 21.36 3.78 -52.91
N SER A 25 22.52 3.94 -53.56
CA SER A 25 22.77 3.44 -54.92
C SER A 25 22.91 1.90 -54.96
N ASP A 26 23.18 1.33 -56.14
CA ASP A 26 23.51 -0.10 -56.30
C ASP A 26 24.80 -0.48 -55.56
N GLU A 27 25.71 0.48 -55.43
CA GLU A 27 27.02 0.35 -54.78
C GLU A 27 26.99 0.72 -53.28
N ASN A 28 25.79 0.89 -52.69
CA ASN A 28 25.58 1.30 -51.29
C ASN A 28 26.06 2.72 -50.92
N SER A 29 26.36 3.57 -51.90
CA SER A 29 26.67 4.97 -51.63
C SER A 29 25.38 5.74 -51.28
N PRO A 30 25.41 6.65 -50.29
CA PRO A 30 24.26 7.49 -49.96
C PRO A 30 23.97 8.46 -51.11
N VAL A 31 22.71 8.52 -51.54
CA VAL A 31 22.26 9.36 -52.66
C VAL A 31 21.47 10.56 -52.16
N ARG A 32 20.51 10.32 -51.27
CA ARG A 32 19.60 11.36 -50.77
C ARG A 32 19.00 10.97 -49.44
N LEU A 33 18.80 11.95 -48.56
CA LEU A 33 17.99 11.79 -47.36
C LEU A 33 16.50 11.75 -47.75
N LEU A 34 15.84 10.62 -47.48
CA LEU A 34 14.40 10.46 -47.70
C LEU A 34 13.60 11.01 -46.53
N ASN A 35 14.09 10.80 -45.31
CA ASN A 35 13.46 11.26 -44.08
C ASN A 35 14.53 11.41 -42.97
N ALA A 36 14.43 12.44 -42.15
CA ALA A 36 15.08 12.52 -40.85
C ALA A 36 14.13 13.16 -39.84
N GLN A 37 13.90 12.48 -38.71
CA GLN A 37 13.01 12.91 -37.65
C GLN A 37 13.67 12.68 -36.28
N SER A 38 13.41 13.61 -35.37
CA SER A 38 13.70 13.45 -33.94
C SER A 38 12.39 13.35 -33.19
N VAL A 39 12.01 12.14 -32.79
CA VAL A 39 10.79 11.88 -32.02
C VAL A 39 11.09 12.07 -30.55
N ILE A 40 10.50 13.08 -29.90
CA ILE A 40 10.68 13.33 -28.46
C ILE A 40 9.53 12.70 -27.68
N HIS A 41 9.85 11.99 -26.60
CA HIS A 41 8.85 11.38 -25.73
C HIS A 41 9.17 11.56 -24.24
N ASP A 42 8.13 11.50 -23.42
CA ASP A 42 8.24 11.64 -21.95
C ASP A 42 8.73 10.38 -21.22
N GLY A 43 9.01 9.30 -21.95
CA GLY A 43 9.47 8.03 -21.36
C GLY A 43 8.40 7.34 -20.49
N GLY A 44 7.13 7.74 -20.64
CA GLY A 44 6.02 7.24 -19.84
C GLY A 44 5.96 7.83 -18.42
N VAL A 45 6.76 8.86 -18.12
CA VAL A 45 6.78 9.56 -16.83
C VAL A 45 5.50 10.37 -16.64
N ASP A 46 4.99 10.39 -15.41
CA ASP A 46 3.84 11.22 -15.07
C ASP A 46 4.26 12.71 -15.06
N PRO A 47 3.57 13.60 -15.80
CA PRO A 47 3.95 15.02 -15.88
C PRO A 47 4.06 15.72 -14.52
N GLN A 48 3.27 15.29 -13.53
CA GLN A 48 3.29 15.88 -12.18
C GLN A 48 4.45 15.34 -11.33
N LYS A 49 5.11 14.26 -11.76
CA LYS A 49 6.18 13.55 -11.04
C LYS A 49 7.48 13.42 -11.85
N ASN A 50 7.70 14.34 -12.79
CA ASN A 50 8.89 14.34 -13.65
C ASN A 50 10.22 14.32 -12.88
N LYS A 51 10.32 15.06 -11.76
CA LYS A 51 11.55 15.10 -10.93
C LYS A 51 11.86 13.77 -10.22
N GLU A 52 10.85 12.93 -10.02
CA GLU A 52 10.96 11.64 -9.32
C GLU A 52 11.05 10.45 -10.31
N ALA A 53 11.01 10.73 -11.62
CA ALA A 53 10.99 9.73 -12.70
C ALA A 53 9.89 8.64 -12.53
N ILE A 54 8.78 8.98 -11.87
CA ILE A 54 7.70 8.02 -11.62
C ILE A 54 6.83 7.89 -12.86
N THR A 55 6.74 6.67 -13.39
CA THR A 55 5.89 6.38 -14.55
C THR A 55 4.39 6.44 -14.21
N ARG A 56 3.57 6.81 -15.20
CA ARG A 56 2.10 6.77 -15.11
C ARG A 56 1.60 5.39 -14.67
N LYS A 57 2.28 4.32 -15.12
CA LYS A 57 1.98 2.93 -14.75
C LYS A 57 2.22 2.67 -13.26
N ASN A 58 3.32 3.18 -12.69
CA ASN A 58 3.61 3.05 -11.27
C ASN A 58 2.55 3.79 -10.43
N MET A 59 2.29 5.06 -10.75
CA MET A 59 1.25 5.88 -10.09
C MET A 59 -0.12 5.19 -10.10
N SER A 60 -0.54 4.72 -11.27
CA SER A 60 -1.80 3.98 -11.44
C SER A 60 -1.82 2.69 -10.63
N GLY A 61 -0.69 1.99 -10.54
CA GLY A 61 -0.51 0.78 -9.75
C GLY A 61 -0.64 1.03 -8.24
N VAL A 62 0.03 2.07 -7.73
CA VAL A 62 -0.06 2.50 -6.32
C VAL A 62 -1.51 2.87 -5.99
N ALA A 63 -2.14 3.72 -6.79
CA ALA A 63 -3.52 4.13 -6.57
C ALA A 63 -4.49 2.94 -6.56
N ARG A 64 -4.32 1.99 -7.48
CA ARG A 64 -5.12 0.74 -7.54
C ARG A 64 -4.95 -0.10 -6.29
N ARG A 65 -3.70 -0.31 -5.82
CA ARG A 65 -3.42 -1.09 -4.61
C ARG A 65 -3.99 -0.41 -3.37
N THR A 66 -3.87 0.92 -3.24
CA THR A 66 -4.44 1.70 -2.14
C THR A 66 -5.96 1.60 -2.09
N ARG A 67 -6.65 1.70 -3.24
CA ARG A 67 -8.12 1.50 -3.30
C ARG A 67 -8.52 0.11 -2.82
N ARG A 68 -7.84 -0.94 -3.28
CA ARG A 68 -8.09 -2.32 -2.85
C ARG A 68 -7.81 -2.52 -1.35
N MET A 69 -6.74 -1.91 -0.83
CA MET A 69 -6.41 -1.95 0.59
C MET A 69 -7.54 -1.33 1.44
N ARG A 70 -8.03 -0.13 1.07
CA ARG A 70 -9.15 0.53 1.75
C ARG A 70 -10.43 -0.32 1.71
N ARG A 71 -10.76 -0.89 0.54
CA ARG A 71 -11.92 -1.77 0.37
C ARG A 71 -11.84 -3.00 1.29
N ARG A 72 -10.70 -3.71 1.29
CA ARG A 72 -10.48 -4.88 2.17
C ARG A 72 -10.49 -4.52 3.65
N LYS A 73 -9.99 -3.34 4.04
CA LYS A 73 -10.08 -2.85 5.42
C LYS A 73 -11.55 -2.71 5.82
N ARG A 74 -12.39 -2.08 4.99
CA ARG A 74 -13.83 -1.94 5.23
C ARG A 74 -14.52 -3.31 5.33
N GLU A 75 -14.29 -4.20 4.37
CA GLU A 75 -14.86 -5.56 4.36
C GLU A 75 -14.47 -6.34 5.63
N ARG A 76 -13.20 -6.27 6.07
CA ARG A 76 -12.74 -6.97 7.28
C ARG A 76 -13.41 -6.42 8.55
N LEU A 77 -13.51 -5.11 8.70
CA LEU A 77 -14.12 -4.50 9.87
C LEU A 77 -15.62 -4.80 9.93
N HIS A 78 -16.32 -4.73 8.79
CA HIS A 78 -17.72 -5.14 8.73
C HIS A 78 -17.92 -6.62 9.11
N LYS A 79 -17.04 -7.52 8.64
CA LYS A 79 -17.06 -8.94 9.04
C LYS A 79 -16.83 -9.12 10.55
N LEU A 80 -15.97 -8.31 11.16
CA LEU A 80 -15.76 -8.33 12.60
C LEU A 80 -17.03 -7.89 13.34
N ASP A 81 -17.65 -6.80 12.93
CA ASP A 81 -18.89 -6.29 13.55
C ASP A 81 -20.02 -7.34 13.46
N MET A 82 -20.18 -8.00 12.31
CA MET A 82 -21.12 -9.12 12.14
C MET A 82 -20.81 -10.31 13.06
N LEU A 83 -19.52 -10.63 13.25
CA LEU A 83 -19.09 -11.72 14.12
C LEU A 83 -19.39 -11.40 15.59
N LEU A 84 -19.09 -10.18 16.02
CA LEU A 84 -19.40 -9.70 17.38
C LEU A 84 -20.89 -9.80 17.66
N GLY A 85 -21.73 -9.26 16.77
CA GLY A 85 -23.19 -9.33 16.91
C GLY A 85 -23.71 -10.77 16.96
N LYS A 86 -23.17 -11.68 16.14
CA LYS A 86 -23.53 -13.11 16.16
C LYS A 86 -23.27 -13.77 17.52
N PHE A 87 -22.23 -13.34 18.24
CA PHE A 87 -21.88 -13.87 19.56
C PHE A 87 -22.43 -13.02 20.72
N GLY A 88 -23.34 -12.08 20.46
CA GLY A 88 -23.98 -11.27 21.49
C GLY A 88 -23.12 -10.12 22.04
N TYR A 89 -22.01 -9.78 21.38
CA TYR A 89 -21.21 -8.61 21.73
C TYR A 89 -21.77 -7.36 21.02
N PRO A 90 -22.17 -6.31 21.75
CA PRO A 90 -22.75 -5.12 21.15
C PRO A 90 -21.71 -4.35 20.32
N VAL A 91 -22.13 -3.75 19.21
CA VAL A 91 -21.25 -2.92 18.37
C VAL A 91 -21.32 -1.48 18.86
N ILE A 92 -20.37 -1.09 19.72
CA ILE A 92 -20.27 0.28 20.28
C ILE A 92 -19.44 1.14 19.34
N GLU A 93 -20.02 2.22 18.81
CA GLU A 93 -19.30 3.11 17.90
C GLU A 93 -18.25 3.95 18.61
N PRO A 94 -17.05 4.15 18.03
CA PRO A 94 -16.02 4.96 18.67
C PRO A 94 -16.49 6.38 19.01
N GLU A 95 -17.40 6.94 18.20
CA GLU A 95 -17.96 8.27 18.40
C GLU A 95 -18.89 8.39 19.62
N SER A 96 -19.35 7.26 20.19
CA SER A 96 -20.15 7.27 21.42
C SER A 96 -19.31 7.16 22.69
N LEU A 97 -17.98 7.13 22.57
CA LEU A 97 -17.05 7.10 23.70
C LEU A 97 -16.73 8.54 24.12
N ASP A 98 -17.11 8.88 25.34
CA ASP A 98 -17.00 10.26 25.84
C ASP A 98 -15.64 10.54 26.50
N LYS A 99 -14.91 9.49 26.91
CA LYS A 99 -13.65 9.66 27.65
C LYS A 99 -12.45 9.69 26.70
N PRO A 100 -11.47 10.57 26.94
CA PRO A 100 -10.20 10.52 26.21
C PRO A 100 -9.53 9.15 26.36
N PHE A 101 -9.11 8.57 25.24
CA PHE A 101 -8.38 7.29 25.20
C PHE A 101 -9.13 6.11 25.84
N GLU A 102 -10.46 6.14 25.87
CA GLU A 102 -11.29 5.10 26.50
C GLU A 102 -10.95 3.69 26.00
N GLU A 103 -10.70 3.53 24.69
CA GLU A 103 -10.34 2.23 24.12
C GLU A 103 -9.00 1.69 24.63
N TRP A 104 -8.08 2.57 25.02
CA TRP A 104 -6.81 2.18 25.64
C TRP A 104 -7.01 1.75 27.08
N HIS A 105 -7.83 2.47 27.83
CA HIS A 105 -8.15 2.13 29.22
C HIS A 105 -8.88 0.79 29.30
N VAL A 106 -9.90 0.59 28.45
CA VAL A 106 -10.63 -0.68 28.32
C VAL A 106 -9.70 -1.83 28.00
N ARG A 107 -8.75 -1.65 27.07
CA ARG A 107 -7.75 -2.67 26.73
C ARG A 107 -6.83 -3.00 27.90
N ALA A 108 -6.39 -2.00 28.66
CA ALA A 108 -5.52 -2.19 29.83
C ALA A 108 -6.26 -2.90 30.97
N GLU A 109 -7.50 -2.50 31.22
CA GLU A 109 -8.36 -3.09 32.25
C GLU A 109 -8.65 -4.57 31.97
N LEU A 110 -9.10 -4.91 30.75
CA LEU A 110 -9.35 -6.29 30.33
C LEU A 110 -8.12 -7.18 30.40
N ALA A 111 -6.92 -6.61 30.24
CA ALA A 111 -5.66 -7.35 30.33
C ALA A 111 -5.17 -7.53 31.77
N THR A 112 -5.73 -6.79 32.73
CA THR A 112 -5.25 -6.72 34.12
C THR A 112 -6.20 -7.40 35.09
N ARG A 113 -7.52 -7.29 34.89
CA ARG A 113 -8.52 -7.86 35.79
C ARG A 113 -9.71 -8.44 35.06
N TYR A 114 -10.42 -9.33 35.75
CA TYR A 114 -11.72 -9.82 35.34
C TYR A 114 -12.81 -8.78 35.66
N ILE A 115 -13.70 -8.51 34.71
CA ILE A 115 -14.87 -7.64 34.89
C ILE A 115 -16.05 -8.53 35.23
N GLU A 116 -16.60 -8.42 36.44
CA GLU A 116 -17.70 -9.28 36.93
C GLU A 116 -19.03 -8.99 36.22
N ASP A 117 -19.31 -7.71 35.94
CA ASP A 117 -20.49 -7.31 35.18
C ASP A 117 -20.38 -7.82 33.74
N ASP A 118 -21.26 -8.76 33.41
CA ASP A 118 -21.23 -9.48 32.14
C ASP A 118 -21.62 -8.60 30.94
N GLU A 119 -22.47 -7.59 31.16
CA GLU A 119 -22.85 -6.62 30.12
C GLU A 119 -21.69 -5.68 29.84
N LEU A 120 -21.14 -5.06 30.89
CA LEU A 120 -19.97 -4.20 30.79
C LEU A 120 -18.76 -4.93 30.19
N ARG A 121 -18.57 -6.21 30.56
CA ARG A 121 -17.51 -7.04 30.01
C ARG A 121 -17.69 -7.27 28.51
N ARG A 122 -18.90 -7.56 28.05
CA ARG A 122 -19.19 -7.73 26.60
C ARG A 122 -18.92 -6.45 25.82
N GLU A 123 -19.36 -5.30 26.34
CA GLU A 123 -19.07 -4.01 25.74
C GLU A 123 -17.58 -3.74 25.66
N SER A 124 -16.87 -3.94 26.77
CA SER A 124 -15.42 -3.75 26.88
C SER A 124 -14.67 -4.61 25.85
N ILE A 125 -15.02 -5.90 25.74
CA ILE A 125 -14.41 -6.81 24.77
C ILE A 125 -14.65 -6.31 23.34
N SER A 126 -15.86 -5.86 23.03
CA SER A 126 -16.19 -5.32 21.71
C SER A 126 -15.36 -4.08 21.38
N ILE A 127 -15.29 -3.11 22.28
CA ILE A 127 -14.48 -1.88 22.14
C ILE A 127 -13.01 -2.26 21.89
N ALA A 128 -12.44 -3.13 22.73
CA ALA A 128 -11.05 -3.55 22.62
C ALA A 128 -10.73 -4.23 21.29
N LEU A 129 -11.55 -5.21 20.87
CA LEU A 129 -11.34 -5.95 19.62
C LEU A 129 -11.49 -5.05 18.39
N ARG A 130 -12.50 -4.17 18.37
CA ARG A 130 -12.73 -3.20 17.28
C ARG A 130 -11.57 -2.20 17.16
N HIS A 131 -11.03 -1.73 18.27
CA HIS A 131 -9.87 -0.85 18.30
C HIS A 131 -8.60 -1.58 17.83
N MET A 132 -8.30 -2.77 18.37
CA MET A 132 -7.17 -3.61 17.94
C MET A 132 -7.23 -3.94 16.44
N ALA A 133 -8.39 -4.24 15.89
CA ALA A 133 -8.55 -4.57 14.46
C ALA A 133 -8.27 -3.38 13.52
N ARG A 134 -8.46 -2.14 14.01
CA ARG A 134 -8.11 -0.88 13.31
C ARG A 134 -6.60 -0.62 13.36
N HIS A 135 -5.94 -1.01 14.46
CA HIS A 135 -4.52 -0.75 14.77
C HIS A 135 -3.66 -2.02 14.95
N ARG A 136 -3.93 -3.07 14.16
CA ARG A 136 -3.40 -4.44 14.34
C ARG A 136 -1.91 -4.67 14.02
N GLY A 137 -1.12 -3.62 13.85
CA GLY A 137 0.29 -3.71 13.47
C GLY A 137 0.55 -4.27 12.07
N TRP A 138 1.80 -4.68 11.83
CA TRP A 138 2.27 -5.28 10.59
C TRP A 138 2.66 -6.74 10.81
N ARG A 139 2.45 -7.55 9.78
CA ARG A 139 2.86 -8.96 9.73
C ARG A 139 3.23 -9.30 8.29
N ASN A 140 4.17 -10.23 8.10
CA ASN A 140 4.50 -10.77 6.79
C ASN A 140 3.22 -11.20 6.02
N PRO A 141 2.94 -10.61 4.83
CA PRO A 141 1.76 -10.93 4.04
C PRO A 141 1.66 -12.41 3.60
N TYR A 142 2.77 -13.12 3.53
CA TYR A 142 2.85 -14.50 3.07
C TYR A 142 2.72 -15.55 4.19
N ARG A 143 2.71 -15.15 5.47
CA ARG A 143 2.44 -16.08 6.58
C ARG A 143 0.94 -16.35 6.71
N GLN A 144 0.56 -17.54 7.17
CA GLN A 144 -0.85 -17.85 7.46
C GLN A 144 -1.27 -17.32 8.83
N VAL A 145 -2.58 -17.12 9.06
CA VAL A 145 -3.08 -16.55 10.32
C VAL A 145 -2.77 -17.46 11.50
N ASP A 146 -2.78 -18.77 11.29
CA ASP A 146 -2.49 -19.78 12.32
C ASP A 146 -1.11 -19.62 12.97
N SER A 147 -0.16 -19.00 12.26
CA SER A 147 1.15 -18.68 12.84
C SER A 147 1.11 -17.65 13.97
N LEU A 148 -0.03 -16.99 14.18
CA LEU A 148 -0.25 -16.04 15.27
C LEU A 148 -0.80 -16.72 16.54
N ILE A 149 -1.25 -17.97 16.43
CA ILE A 149 -1.78 -18.74 17.56
C ILE A 149 -0.64 -19.31 18.41
N SER A 150 0.49 -19.64 17.78
CA SER A 150 1.70 -20.06 18.49
C SER A 150 2.29 -18.91 19.31
N ASP A 151 2.93 -19.24 20.42
CA ASP A 151 3.67 -18.26 21.22
C ASP A 151 4.77 -17.62 20.36
N ASN A 152 4.70 -16.30 20.20
CA ASN A 152 5.62 -15.53 19.40
C ASN A 152 6.33 -14.55 20.33
N PRO A 153 7.67 -14.48 20.32
CA PRO A 153 8.38 -13.52 21.15
C PRO A 153 7.97 -12.09 20.78
N TYR A 154 7.99 -11.21 21.77
CA TYR A 154 7.80 -9.78 21.53
C TYR A 154 8.83 -9.25 20.53
N SER A 155 8.41 -8.29 19.70
CA SER A 155 9.32 -7.66 18.75
C SER A 155 10.35 -6.80 19.48
N LYS A 156 11.53 -6.61 18.86
CA LYS A 156 12.55 -5.68 19.38
C LYS A 156 11.98 -4.28 19.66
N GLN A 157 11.15 -3.79 18.72
CA GLN A 157 10.48 -2.50 18.85
C GLN A 157 9.54 -2.43 20.06
N TYR A 158 8.89 -3.53 20.43
CA TYR A 158 8.10 -3.58 21.66
C TYR A 158 8.99 -3.42 22.90
N GLY A 159 10.15 -4.08 22.92
CA GLY A 159 11.14 -3.93 24.01
C GLY A 159 11.57 -2.48 24.18
N GLU A 160 11.97 -1.81 23.10
CA GLU A 160 12.38 -0.40 23.09
C GLU A 160 11.26 0.53 23.60
N LEU A 161 10.00 0.31 23.16
CA LEU A 161 8.85 1.09 23.62
C LEU A 161 8.55 0.86 25.11
N LYS A 162 8.70 -0.39 25.58
CA LYS A 162 8.48 -0.74 26.98
C LYS A 162 9.53 -0.08 27.88
N GLU A 163 10.80 -0.13 27.50
CA GLU A 163 11.89 0.53 28.24
C GLU A 163 11.66 2.03 28.34
N LYS A 164 11.31 2.67 27.21
CA LYS A 164 11.01 4.10 27.21
C LYS A 164 9.83 4.45 28.12
N ALA A 165 8.74 3.70 28.06
CA ALA A 165 7.58 3.94 28.90
C ALA A 165 7.88 3.78 30.40
N LEU A 166 8.80 2.89 30.78
CA LEU A 166 9.24 2.73 32.16
C LEU A 166 10.13 3.89 32.62
N LEU A 167 10.97 4.43 31.74
CA LEU A 167 11.81 5.60 32.04
C LEU A 167 10.99 6.87 32.22
N ASP A 168 9.93 7.05 31.42
CA ASP A 168 9.06 8.23 31.49
C ASP A 168 8.14 8.23 32.75
N GLN A 169 8.11 7.14 33.52
CA GLN A 169 7.32 7.00 34.77
C GLN A 169 8.11 7.23 36.06
N GLY A 170 9.44 7.39 35.98
CA GLY A 170 10.33 7.71 37.11
C GLY A 170 10.75 9.17 37.12
#